data_AF-A0A2M8AAZ0-F1
#
_entry.id   AF-A0A2M8AAZ0-F1
#
_cell.length_a   1.000
_cell.length_b   1.000
_cell.length_c   1.000
_cell.angle_alpha   90.00
_cell.angle_beta   90.00
_cell.angle_gamma   90.00
#
_symmetry.space_group_name_H-M   'P 1'
#
loop_
_entity.id
_entity.type
_entity.pdbx_description
1 polymer ?
#
loop_
_entity_poly.entity_id
_entity_poly.type
_entity_poly.pdbx_seq_one_letter_code
_entity_poly.pdbx_strand_id
1 'polypeptide(L)'
;MEHLDQPYKYAVHHSEEEGKKTRRMIWNMFFVLLTITTIEVTLGIMWKDFGINWHFVKLTFIVMTIAKAYFIVAYYMHLKHEKSALQNTIILPYTLLALYLAYMVLTEGVFVDYINHLF
;
A
#
# COMPACT_ATOMS: atom_id res chain seq x y z
N MET A 1 28.51 8.80 -47.81
CA MET A 1 27.86 7.85 -46.90
C MET A 1 28.28 8.22 -45.49
N GLU A 2 27.52 9.06 -44.79
CA GLU A 2 27.61 9.20 -43.33
C GLU A 2 26.41 10.04 -42.84
N HIS A 3 25.22 9.43 -42.84
CA HIS A 3 23.99 10.04 -42.31
C HIS A 3 23.19 9.07 -41.45
N LEU A 4 23.84 8.00 -41.00
CA LEU A 4 23.34 7.03 -40.05
C LEU A 4 24.31 7.12 -38.87
N ASP A 5 23.82 7.31 -37.63
CA ASP A 5 24.51 6.99 -36.36
C ASP A 5 24.37 8.02 -35.22
N GLN A 6 23.25 8.70 -35.05
CA GLN A 6 22.93 9.25 -33.72
C GLN A 6 21.44 9.13 -33.31
N PRO A 7 20.81 7.94 -33.35
CA PRO A 7 19.45 7.75 -32.80
C PRO A 7 19.38 7.78 -31.25
N TYR A 8 20.44 8.19 -30.56
CA TYR A 8 20.59 8.10 -29.10
C TYR A 8 20.81 9.46 -28.41
N LYS A 9 20.80 10.57 -29.15
CA LYS A 9 21.04 11.92 -28.59
C LYS A 9 19.84 12.51 -27.81
N TYR A 10 18.74 11.77 -27.73
CA TYR A 10 17.54 12.07 -26.93
C TYR A 10 17.37 11.10 -25.77
N ALA A 11 18.47 10.48 -25.31
CA ALA A 11 18.53 9.85 -24.00
C ALA A 11 18.27 10.91 -22.93
N VAL A 12 16.99 11.10 -22.64
CA VAL A 12 16.37 11.73 -21.48
C VAL A 12 17.40 12.23 -20.47
N HIS A 13 17.82 13.49 -20.62
CA HIS A 13 18.63 14.20 -19.63
C HIS A 13 17.74 14.49 -18.42
N HIS A 14 17.33 13.46 -17.68
CA HIS A 14 16.90 13.66 -16.30
C HIS A 14 18.12 14.16 -15.54
N SER A 15 18.05 15.37 -14.98
CA SER A 15 19.16 15.88 -14.19
C SER A 15 19.45 14.88 -13.06
N GLU A 16 20.72 14.58 -12.79
CA GLU A 16 21.07 13.66 -11.72
C GLU A 16 20.48 14.10 -10.36
N GLU A 17 20.21 15.40 -10.21
CA GLU A 17 19.62 15.99 -9.02
C GLU A 17 18.16 15.58 -8.82
N GLU A 18 17.36 15.52 -9.90
CA GLU A 18 15.97 15.05 -9.84
C GLU A 18 15.90 13.57 -9.45
N GLY A 19 16.76 12.73 -10.03
CA GLY A 19 16.83 11.30 -9.72
C GLY A 19 17.26 11.02 -8.27
N LYS A 20 18.18 11.84 -7.71
CA LYS A 20 18.60 11.74 -6.30
C LYS A 20 17.45 12.07 -5.35
N LYS A 21 16.65 13.10 -5.66
CA LYS A 21 15.51 13.51 -4.82
C LYS A 21 14.43 12.43 -4.78
N THR A 22 14.06 11.86 -5.93
CA THR A 22 13.07 10.78 -6.02
C THR A 22 13.53 9.53 -5.28
N ARG A 23 14.79 9.13 -5.45
CA ARG A 23 15.35 7.97 -4.75
C ARG A 23 15.32 8.15 -3.23
N ARG A 24 15.65 9.35 -2.73
CA ARG A 24 15.58 9.67 -1.31
C ARG A 24 14.15 9.63 -0.77
N MET A 25 13.17 10.10 -1.54
CA MET A 25 11.76 10.03 -1.16
C MET A 25 11.30 8.57 -1.02
N ILE A 26 11.64 7.70 -1.99
CA ILE A 26 11.27 6.28 -1.96
C ILE A 26 11.84 5.59 -0.71
N TRP A 27 13.13 5.80 -0.42
CA TRP A 27 13.75 5.24 0.79
C TRP A 27 13.09 5.73 2.08
N ASN A 28 12.72 7.01 2.14
CA ASN A 28 12.05 7.56 3.32
C ASN A 28 10.67 6.92 3.53
N MET A 29 9.88 6.79 2.46
CA MET A 29 8.56 6.16 2.53
C MET A 29 8.66 4.65 2.81
N PHE A 30 9.71 4.00 2.34
CA PHE A 30 10.01 2.61 2.67
C PHE A 30 10.22 2.41 4.16
N PHE A 31 11.06 3.23 4.79
CA PHE A 31 11.26 3.11 6.23
C PHE A 31 10.01 3.47 7.04
N VAL A 32 9.20 4.43 6.58
CA VAL A 32 7.90 4.74 7.21
C VAL A 32 6.95 3.53 7.14
N LEU A 33 6.76 2.95 5.96
CA LEU A 33 5.90 1.79 5.78
C LEU A 33 6.42 0.54 6.49
N LEU A 34 7.74 0.35 6.51
CA LEU A 34 8.40 -0.72 7.24
C LEU A 34 8.10 -0.57 8.73
N THR A 35 8.31 0.63 9.29
CA THR A 35 8.07 0.90 10.72
C THR A 35 6.63 0.65 11.11
N ILE A 36 5.66 1.14 10.32
CA ILE A 36 4.23 0.87 10.51
C ILE A 36 4.01 -0.65 10.49
N THR A 37 4.51 -1.35 9.47
CA THR A 37 4.29 -2.80 9.35
C THR A 37 4.93 -3.59 10.50
N THR A 38 6.13 -3.19 10.95
CA THR A 38 6.81 -3.82 12.08
C THR A 38 6.00 -3.66 13.36
N ILE A 39 5.52 -2.45 13.67
CA ILE A 39 4.67 -2.21 14.83
C ILE A 39 3.39 -3.05 14.76
N GLU A 40 2.77 -3.13 13.59
CA GLU A 40 1.54 -3.90 13.37
C GLU A 40 1.76 -5.40 13.65
N VAL A 41 2.83 -5.98 13.10
CA VAL A 41 3.18 -7.40 13.32
C VAL A 41 3.56 -7.67 14.77
N THR A 42 4.36 -6.80 15.39
CA THR A 42 4.73 -6.94 16.81
C THR A 42 3.50 -6.88 17.71
N LEU A 43 2.57 -5.96 17.45
CA LEU A 43 1.31 -5.88 18.19
C LEU A 43 0.47 -7.15 17.96
N GLY A 44 0.43 -7.68 16.73
CA GLY A 44 -0.26 -8.93 16.39
C GLY A 44 0.28 -10.16 17.09
N ILE A 45 1.58 -10.22 17.39
CA ILE A 45 2.20 -11.35 18.10
C ILE A 45 2.04 -11.18 19.61
N MET A 46 2.29 -9.98 20.13
CA MET A 46 2.42 -9.73 21.57
C MET A 46 1.14 -9.26 22.27
N TRP A 47 0.01 -9.07 21.56
CA TRP A 47 -1.21 -8.52 22.16
C TRP A 47 -1.74 -9.30 23.38
N LYS A 48 -1.54 -10.62 23.41
CA LYS A 48 -1.95 -11.48 24.54
C LYS A 48 -1.18 -11.16 25.81
N ASP A 49 0.11 -10.86 25.68
CA ASP A 49 1.01 -10.60 26.82
C ASP A 49 0.76 -9.21 27.42
N PHE A 50 0.26 -8.26 26.61
CA PHE A 50 -0.06 -6.90 27.05
C PHE A 50 -1.42 -6.75 27.75
N GLY A 51 -2.25 -7.80 27.79
CA GLY A 51 -3.58 -7.74 28.42
C GLY A 51 -4.55 -6.76 27.75
N ILE A 52 -4.32 -6.45 26.47
CA ILE A 52 -5.13 -5.47 25.71
C ILE A 52 -6.44 -6.14 25.26
N ASN A 53 -7.55 -5.40 25.35
CA ASN A 53 -8.84 -5.87 24.86
C ASN A 53 -8.78 -6.18 23.35
N TRP A 54 -9.24 -7.38 22.97
CA TRP A 54 -9.27 -7.85 21.59
C TRP A 54 -9.97 -6.88 20.61
N HIS A 55 -11.00 -6.17 21.07
CA HIS A 55 -11.67 -5.16 20.24
C HIS A 55 -10.77 -3.98 19.89
N PHE A 56 -9.94 -3.54 20.84
CA PHE A 56 -9.00 -2.43 20.63
C PHE A 56 -7.87 -2.82 19.68
N VAL A 57 -7.41 -4.07 19.77
CA VAL A 57 -6.43 -4.66 18.84
C VAL A 57 -6.98 -4.64 17.41
N LYS A 58 -8.19 -5.18 17.20
CA LYS A 58 -8.84 -5.17 15.88
C LYS A 58 -8.99 -3.77 15.28
N LEU A 59 -9.42 -2.79 16.10
CA LEU A 59 -9.57 -1.41 15.64
C LEU A 59 -8.23 -0.80 15.23
N THR A 60 -7.18 -1.02 16.04
CA THR A 60 -5.82 -0.52 15.75
C THR A 60 -5.28 -1.10 14.45
N PHE A 61 -5.47 -2.40 14.22
CA PHE A 61 -5.08 -3.08 12.98
C PHE A 61 -5.76 -2.47 11.76
N ILE A 62 -7.08 -2.25 11.81
CA ILE A 62 -7.82 -1.63 10.71
C ILE A 62 -7.28 -0.23 10.40
N VAL A 63 -7.06 0.60 11.42
CA VAL A 63 -6.54 1.97 11.24
C VAL A 63 -5.13 1.96 10.66
N MET A 64 -4.23 1.11 11.14
CA MET A 64 -2.87 0.99 10.61
C MET A 64 -2.84 0.48 9.17
N THR A 65 -3.67 -0.51 8.85
CA THR A 65 -3.81 -1.04 7.49
C THR A 65 -4.31 0.05 6.52
N ILE A 66 -5.30 0.87 6.91
CA ILE A 66 -5.79 1.99 6.09
C ILE A 66 -4.69 3.05 5.91
N ALA A 67 -3.98 3.41 6.98
CA ALA A 67 -2.88 4.37 6.90
C ALA A 67 -1.80 3.88 5.92
N LYS A 68 -1.40 2.61 6.02
CA LYS A 68 -0.45 1.98 5.10
C LYS A 68 -0.95 1.99 3.66
N ALA A 69 -2.22 1.65 3.41
CA ALA A 69 -2.82 1.68 2.08
C ALA A 69 -2.75 3.09 1.47
N TYR A 70 -3.04 4.13 2.26
CA TYR A 70 -2.90 5.52 1.84
C TYR A 70 -1.46 5.86 1.44
N PHE A 71 -0.47 5.52 2.27
CA PHE A 71 0.94 5.79 1.97
C PHE A 71 1.42 5.06 0.71
N ILE A 72 0.95 3.82 0.47
CA ILE A 72 1.26 3.06 -0.76
C ILE A 72 0.68 3.79 -1.98
N VAL A 73 -0.62 4.07 -1.99
CA VAL A 73 -1.30 4.68 -3.15
C VAL A 73 -0.79 6.09 -3.43
N ALA A 74 -0.57 6.90 -2.40
CA ALA A 74 -0.11 8.28 -2.57
C ALA A 74 1.34 8.37 -3.05
N TYR A 75 2.26 7.56 -2.51
CA TYR A 75 3.70 7.74 -2.71
C TYR A 75 4.35 6.67 -3.60
N TYR A 76 3.97 5.39 -3.50
CA TYR A 76 4.59 4.34 -4.32
C TYR A 76 4.06 4.32 -5.74
N MET A 77 2.77 4.64 -5.91
CA MET A 77 2.17 4.76 -7.24
C MET A 77 2.41 6.15 -7.87
N HIS A 78 3.18 7.03 -7.23
CA HIS A 78 3.48 8.41 -7.69
C HIS A 78 2.25 9.28 -7.97
N LEU A 79 1.07 8.86 -7.52
CA LEU A 79 -0.18 9.48 -7.89
C LEU A 79 -0.33 10.91 -7.35
N LYS A 80 0.36 11.26 -6.25
CA LYS A 80 0.22 12.57 -5.60
C LYS A 80 0.45 13.77 -6.54
N HIS A 81 1.26 13.64 -7.60
CA HIS A 81 1.61 14.75 -8.50
C HIS A 81 1.21 14.49 -9.96
N GLU A 82 0.50 13.40 -10.23
CA GLU A 82 0.11 12.98 -11.58
C GLU A 82 -1.29 13.46 -11.99
N LYS A 83 -1.60 13.34 -13.28
CA LYS A 83 -2.91 13.69 -13.84
C LYS A 83 -4.02 12.87 -13.16
N SER A 84 -5.09 13.53 -12.71
CA SER A 84 -6.21 12.87 -12.01
C SER A 84 -6.87 11.73 -12.80
N ALA A 85 -6.82 11.77 -14.14
CA ALA A 85 -7.27 10.67 -14.99
C ALA A 85 -6.46 9.38 -14.76
N LEU A 86 -5.13 9.50 -14.71
CA LEU A 86 -4.22 8.37 -14.46
C LEU A 86 -4.38 7.84 -13.02
N GLN A 87 -4.60 8.75 -12.07
CA GLN A 87 -4.87 8.39 -10.68
C GLN A 87 -6.12 7.52 -10.57
N ASN A 88 -7.25 7.93 -11.16
CA ASN A 88 -8.49 7.17 -11.11
C ASN A 88 -8.39 5.81 -11.80
N THR A 89 -7.62 5.69 -12.89
CA THR A 89 -7.40 4.40 -13.56
C THR A 89 -6.76 3.36 -12.66
N ILE A 90 -5.95 3.78 -11.68
CA ILE A 90 -5.27 2.85 -10.74
C ILE A 90 -6.06 2.71 -9.43
N ILE A 91 -6.58 3.82 -8.90
CA ILE A 91 -7.31 3.82 -7.62
C ILE A 91 -8.62 3.03 -7.73
N LEU A 92 -9.35 3.16 -8.84
CA LEU A 92 -10.64 2.51 -9.02
C LEU A 92 -10.54 0.96 -9.00
N PRO A 93 -9.70 0.29 -9.81
CA PRO A 93 -9.59 -1.16 -9.77
C PRO A 93 -9.00 -1.66 -8.44
N TYR A 94 -8.05 -0.93 -7.84
CA TYR A 94 -7.48 -1.31 -6.55
C TYR A 94 -8.51 -1.25 -5.42
N THR A 95 -9.32 -0.18 -5.37
CA THR A 95 -10.37 -0.02 -4.37
C THR A 95 -11.49 -1.04 -4.55
N LEU A 96 -11.93 -1.27 -5.80
CA LEU A 96 -12.93 -2.29 -6.10
C LEU A 96 -12.47 -3.69 -5.69
N LEU A 97 -11.23 -4.06 -6.02
CA LEU A 97 -10.65 -5.34 -5.61
C LEU A 97 -10.60 -5.46 -4.09
N ALA A 98 -10.11 -4.44 -3.38
CA ALA A 98 -10.01 -4.46 -1.93
C ALA A 98 -11.38 -4.61 -1.25
N LEU A 99 -12.40 -3.87 -1.71
CA LEU A 99 -13.76 -3.99 -1.21
C LEU A 99 -14.40 -5.35 -1.53
N TYR A 100 -14.16 -5.87 -2.73
CA TYR A 100 -14.64 -7.19 -3.14
C TYR A 100 -14.05 -8.30 -2.27
N LEU A 101 -12.74 -8.26 -2.01
CA LEU A 101 -12.07 -9.21 -1.11
C LEU A 101 -12.57 -9.07 0.33
N ALA A 102 -12.77 -7.84 0.82
CA ALA A 102 -13.33 -7.61 2.15
C ALA A 102 -14.76 -8.18 2.27
N TYR A 103 -15.60 -7.98 1.26
CA TYR A 103 -16.93 -8.58 1.19
C TYR A 103 -16.86 -10.10 1.27
N MET A 104 -16.02 -10.73 0.42
CA MET A 104 -15.86 -12.18 0.36
C MET A 104 -15.44 -12.77 1.72
N VAL A 105 -14.44 -12.17 2.38
CA VAL A 105 -13.94 -12.65 3.69
C VAL A 105 -14.99 -12.47 4.78
N LEU A 106 -15.77 -11.38 4.76
CA LEU A 106 -16.82 -11.17 5.75
C LEU A 106 -17.99 -12.14 5.56
N THR A 107 -18.42 -12.40 4.33
CA THR A 107 -19.52 -13.34 4.07
C THR A 107 -19.12 -14.77 4.37
N GLU A 108 -17.96 -15.22 3.88
CA GLU A 108 -17.47 -16.58 4.13
C GLU A 108 -17.11 -16.77 5.62
N GLY A 109 -16.48 -15.78 6.24
CA GLY A 109 -16.09 -15.84 7.65
C GLY A 109 -17.30 -15.96 8.58
N VAL A 110 -18.35 -15.18 8.35
CA VAL A 110 -19.60 -15.25 9.15
C VAL A 110 -20.37 -16.55 8.86
N PHE A 111 -20.36 -17.02 7.61
CA PHE A 111 -21.03 -18.26 7.24
C PHE A 111 -20.37 -19.49 7.89
N VAL A 112 -19.04 -19.56 7.92
CA VAL A 112 -18.29 -20.64 8.61
C VAL A 112 -18.55 -20.63 10.11
N ASP A 113 -18.57 -19.44 10.73
CA ASP A 113 -18.89 -19.30 12.16
C ASP A 113 -20.31 -19.80 12.48
N TYR A 114 -21.29 -19.44 11.63
CA TYR A 114 -22.67 -19.92 11.75
C TYR A 114 -22.79 -21.44 11.65
N ILE A 115 -22.08 -22.06 10.70
CA ILE A 115 -22.08 -23.53 10.54
C ILE A 115 -21.45 -24.22 11.75
N ASN A 116 -20.34 -23.72 12.29
CA ASN A 116 -19.69 -24.29 13.48
C ASN A 116 -20.56 -24.23 14.74
N HIS A 117 -21.53 -23.32 14.80
CA HIS A 117 -22.50 -23.23 15.90
C HIS A 117 -23.76 -24.08 15.67
N LEU A 118 -24.00 -24.54 14.43
CA LEU A 118 -25.18 -25.32 14.06
C LEU A 118 -24.96 -26.84 14.12
N PHE A 119 -23.71 -27.30 13.98
CA PHE A 119 -23.28 -28.70 14.08
C PHE A 119 -22.40 -28.93 15.31
#